data_AF-A0A267MEF6-F1
#
_entry.id   AF-A0A267MEF6-F1
#
_cell.length_a   1.000
_cell.length_b   1.000
_cell.length_c   1.000
_cell.angle_alpha   90.00
_cell.angle_beta   90.00
_cell.angle_gamma   90.00
#
_symmetry.space_group_name_H-M   'P 1'
#
loop_
_entity.id
_entity.type
_entity.pdbx_description
1 polymer ?
#
loop_
_entity_poly.entity_id
_entity_poly.type
_entity_poly.pdbx_seq_one_letter_code
_entity_poly.pdbx_strand_id
1 'polypeptide(L)' 'MKDDKKFNESKFTNYLSSLIDDFNNPTTEYDKGAFETLKRIINEFEADHYDQD' A
#
# COMPACT_ATOMS: atom_id res chain seq x y z
N MET A 1 -27.38 -2.54 -15.43
CA MET A 1 -26.79 -3.07 -14.19
C MET A 1 -25.51 -2.28 -13.96
N LYS A 2 -25.36 -1.59 -12.82
CA LYS A 2 -24.04 -1.09 -12.43
C LYS A 2 -23.24 -2.34 -12.08
N ASP A 3 -22.12 -2.57 -12.75
CA ASP A 3 -21.19 -3.62 -12.36
C ASP A 3 -20.67 -3.24 -10.97
N ASP A 4 -21.23 -3.86 -9.93
CA ASP A 4 -20.62 -3.87 -8.60
C ASP A 4 -19.33 -4.68 -8.70
N LYS A 5 -18.27 -4.04 -9.19
CA LYS A 5 -16.94 -4.61 -9.21
C LYS A 5 -16.59 -4.93 -7.77
N LYS A 6 -16.66 -6.21 -7.42
CA LYS A 6 -16.22 -6.69 -6.11
C LYS A 6 -14.81 -6.19 -5.85
N PHE A 7 -14.58 -5.70 -4.64
CA PHE A 7 -13.25 -5.31 -4.20
C PHE A 7 -12.29 -6.48 -4.42
N ASN A 8 -11.15 -6.20 -5.06
CA ASN A 8 -10.12 -7.18 -5.33
C ASN A 8 -8.91 -6.83 -4.47
N GLU A 9 -8.82 -7.51 -3.34
CA GLU A 9 -7.82 -7.27 -2.31
C GLU A 9 -6.39 -7.42 -2.85
N SER A 10 -6.11 -8.48 -3.61
CA SER A 10 -4.80 -8.68 -4.25
C SER A 10 -4.41 -7.53 -5.18
N LYS A 11 -5.35 -6.97 -5.96
CA LYS A 11 -5.09 -5.79 -6.78
C LYS A 11 -4.80 -4.56 -5.94
N PHE A 12 -5.46 -4.42 -4.80
CA PHE A 12 -5.25 -3.29 -3.90
C PHE A 12 -3.90 -3.37 -3.18
N THR A 13 -3.53 -4.54 -2.64
CA THR A 13 -2.22 -4.77 -2.04
C THR A 13 -1.09 -4.51 -3.05
N ASN A 14 -1.20 -5.06 -4.27
CA ASN A 14 -0.22 -4.79 -5.34
C ASN A 14 -0.13 -3.29 -5.70
N TYR A 15 -1.27 -2.60 -5.74
CA TYR A 15 -1.29 -1.16 -5.97
C TYR A 15 -0.57 -0.41 -4.84
N LEU A 16 -0.85 -0.72 -3.58
CA LEU A 16 -0.17 -0.11 -2.45
C LEU A 16 1.34 -0.38 -2.49
N SER A 17 1.77 -1.61 -2.76
CA SER A 17 3.20 -1.94 -2.89
C SER A 17 3.87 -1.14 -4.00
N SER A 18 3.20 -0.96 -5.14
CA SER A 18 3.74 -0.14 -6.24
C SER A 18 3.92 1.34 -5.86
N LEU A 19 3.10 1.88 -4.95
CA LEU A 19 3.27 3.25 -4.46
C LEU A 19 4.56 3.40 -3.64
N ILE A 20 5.00 2.36 -2.92
CA ILE A 20 6.26 2.42 -2.16
C ILE A 20 7.47 2.47 -3.09
N ASP A 21 7.40 1.79 -4.24
CA ASP A 21 8.51 1.76 -5.20
C ASP A 21 8.85 3.17 -5.72
N ASP A 22 7.84 4.04 -5.87
CA ASP A 22 8.03 5.44 -6.27
C ASP A 22 8.84 6.26 -5.25
N PHE A 23 8.88 5.83 -3.97
CA PHE A 23 9.59 6.51 -2.89
C PHE A 23 10.78 5.70 -2.34
N ASN A 24 11.16 4.59 -2.99
CA ASN A 24 12.19 3.67 -2.50
C ASN A 24 13.62 4.25 -2.54
N ASN A 25 13.77 5.48 -3.03
CA ASN A 25 15.01 6.25 -2.98
C ASN A 25 14.72 7.73 -2.69
N PRO A 26 14.31 8.05 -1.45
CA PRO A 26 13.77 9.37 -1.13
C PRO A 26 14.88 10.43 -1.19
N THR A 27 14.69 11.45 -2.03
CA THR A 27 15.67 12.52 -2.23
C THR A 27 15.41 13.75 -1.37
N THR A 28 14.19 13.86 -0.83
CA THR A 28 13.75 14.95 0.04
C THR A 28 13.20 14.43 1.37
N GLU A 29 13.07 15.31 2.37
CA GLU A 29 12.37 14.97 3.63
C GLU A 29 10.89 14.64 3.40
N TYR A 30 10.27 15.28 2.40
CA TYR A 30 8.90 14.95 1.99
C TYR A 30 8.82 13.51 1.47
N ASP A 31 9.74 13.10 0.60
CA ASP A 31 9.78 11.73 0.06
C ASP A 31 9.97 10.70 1.18
N LYS A 32 10.80 11.01 2.18
CA LYS A 32 10.99 10.16 3.36
C LYS A 32 9.70 10.00 4.16
N GLY A 33 9.01 11.11 4.46
CA GLY A 33 7.74 11.08 5.18
C GLY A 33 6.64 10.34 4.41
N ALA A 34 6.60 10.50 3.09
CA ALA A 34 5.69 9.77 2.21
C ALA A 34 5.98 8.26 2.22
N PHE A 35 7.26 7.87 2.10
CA PHE A 35 7.69 6.47 2.17
C PHE A 35 7.31 5.81 3.51
N GLU A 36 7.62 6.45 4.64
CA GLU A 36 7.29 5.93 5.97
C GLU A 36 5.78 5.79 6.18
N THR A 37 5.01 6.77 5.71
CA THR A 37 3.54 6.75 5.78
C THR A 37 2.96 5.62 4.94
N LEU A 38 3.42 5.45 3.70
CA LEU A 38 2.95 4.37 2.82
C LEU A 38 3.30 2.99 3.38
N LYS A 39 4.52 2.83 3.90
CA LYS A 39 4.94 1.59 4.55
C LYS A 39 4.08 1.22 5.75
N ARG A 40 3.69 2.22 6.56
CA ARG A 40 2.78 2.00 7.68
C ARG A 40 1.39 1.55 7.22
N ILE A 41 0.83 2.20 6.20
CA ILE A 41 -0.49 1.85 5.65
C ILE A 41 -0.50 0.41 5.11
N ILE A 42 0.55 0.00 4.39
CA ILE A 42 0.66 -1.38 3.88
C ILE A 42 0.72 -2.37 5.02
N ASN A 43 1.58 -2.14 6.01
CA ASN A 43 1.73 -3.06 7.14
C ASN A 43 0.43 -3.20 7.93
N GLU A 44 -0.29 -2.10 8.19
CA GLU A 44 -1.58 -2.13 8.88
C GLU A 44 -2.63 -2.86 8.04
N PHE A 45 -2.68 -2.62 6.72
CA PHE A 45 -3.59 -3.32 5.82
C PHE A 45 -3.32 -4.83 5.78
N GLU A 46 -2.05 -5.23 5.64
CA GLU A 46 -1.63 -6.63 5.62
C GLU A 46 -1.91 -7.32 6.97
N ALA A 47 -1.64 -6.67 8.10
CA ALA A 47 -1.91 -7.25 9.42
C ALA A 47 -3.41 -7.45 9.71
N ASP A 48 -4.26 -6.57 9.18
CA ASP A 48 -5.72 -6.69 9.32
C ASP A 48 -6.33 -7.76 8.39
N HIS A 49 -5.67 -8.10 7.28
CA HIS A 49 -6.23 -8.96 6.22
C HIS A 49 -5.52 -10.31 6.05
N TYR A 50 -4.26 -10.42 6.47
CA TYR A 50 -3.49 -11.65 6.43
C TYR A 50 -3.01 -12.00 7.84
N ASP A 51 -3.24 -13.25 8.28
CA ASP A 51 -2.61 -13.77 9.49
C ASP A 51 -1.09 -13.71 9.30
N GLN A 52 -0.41 -12.92 10.12
CA GLN A 52 1.05 -12.96 10.21
C GLN A 52 1.45 -14.20 11.04
N ASP A 53 1.52 -15.35 10.37
CA ASP A 53 2.16 -16.58 10.90
C ASP A 53 3.66 -16.36 11.17
#